data_AF-A0A2V7SEW5-F1
#
_entry.id   AF-A0A2V7SEW5-F1
#
_cell.length_a   1.000
_cell.length_b   1.000
_cell.length_c   1.000
_cell.angle_alpha   90.00
_cell.angle_beta   90.00
_cell.angle_gamma   90.00
#
_symmetry.space_group_name_H-M   'P 1'
#
loop_
_entity.id
_entity.type
_entity.pdbx_description
1 polymer ?
#
loop_
_entity_poly.entity_id
_entity_poly.type
_entity_poly.pdbx_seq_one_letter_code
_entity_poly.pdbx_strand_id
1 'polypeptide(L)'
;MTEPLLQHLTPDELELWAQGLLPAARDIHLAQCAECRALGERERKLFRELARLPRFAPEFGFVERVMGRVRIPSPSNEFENR
;
A
#
# COMPACT_ATOMS: atom_id res chain seq x y z
N MET A 1 13.46 -21.69 21.31
CA MET A 1 12.65 -20.60 20.75
C MET A 1 13.44 -20.05 19.58
N THR A 2 12.98 -20.24 18.35
CA THR A 2 13.72 -19.81 17.15
C THR A 2 13.53 -18.31 16.97
N GLU A 3 14.62 -17.54 16.98
CA GLU A 3 14.55 -16.08 16.81
C GLU A 3 14.02 -15.73 15.41
N PRO A 4 12.95 -14.92 15.30
CA PRO A 4 12.32 -14.61 14.02
C PRO A 4 13.28 -13.94 13.03
N LEU A 5 14.30 -13.22 13.52
CA LEU A 5 15.32 -12.54 12.71
C LEU A 5 16.24 -13.47 11.93
N LEU A 6 16.34 -14.75 12.34
CA LEU A 6 17.15 -15.77 11.66
C LEU A 6 16.40 -16.46 10.52
N GLN A 7 15.09 -16.24 10.42
CA GLN A 7 14.27 -16.77 9.33
C GLN A 7 14.32 -15.82 8.12
N HIS A 8 14.31 -16.40 6.93
CA HIS A 8 14.13 -15.65 5.69
C HIS A 8 12.84 -14.84 5.73
N LEU A 9 12.88 -13.67 5.11
CA LEU A 9 11.70 -12.80 4.96
C LEU A 9 10.63 -13.52 4.14
N THR A 10 9.38 -13.39 4.59
CA THR A 10 8.24 -13.87 3.82
C THR A 10 8.03 -13.02 2.56
N PRO A 11 7.24 -13.49 1.58
CA PRO A 11 6.90 -12.69 0.40
C PRO A 11 6.29 -11.33 0.77
N ASP A 12 5.35 -11.30 1.73
CA ASP A 12 4.70 -10.07 2.18
C ASP A 12 5.71 -9.09 2.83
N GLU A 13 6.67 -9.61 3.60
CA GLU A 13 7.72 -8.78 4.21
C GLU A 13 8.66 -8.19 3.13
N LEU A 14 8.96 -8.94 2.06
CA LEU A 14 9.75 -8.45 0.93
C LEU A 14 8.99 -7.39 0.11
N GLU A 15 7.69 -7.55 -0.04
CA GLU A 15 6.82 -6.54 -0.67
C GLU A 15 6.78 -5.25 0.16
N LEU A 16 6.62 -5.36 1.48
CA LEU A 16 6.69 -4.22 2.40
C LEU A 16 8.05 -3.53 2.33
N TRP A 17 9.14 -4.27 2.21
CA TRP A 17 10.47 -3.69 2.03
C TRP A 17 10.59 -2.93 0.71
N ALA A 18 10.11 -3.52 -0.38
CA ALA A 18 10.14 -2.91 -1.70
C ALA A 18 9.36 -1.58 -1.77
N GLN A 19 8.31 -1.46 -0.95
CA GLN A 19 7.51 -0.25 -0.77
C GLN A 19 8.10 0.74 0.26
N GLY A 20 9.15 0.36 0.99
CA GLY A 20 9.75 1.20 2.04
C GLY A 20 8.97 1.20 3.37
N LEU A 21 8.15 0.17 3.61
CA LEU A 21 7.25 0.03 4.77
C LEU A 21 7.71 -1.06 5.77
N LEU A 22 8.78 -1.79 5.48
CA LEU A 22 9.27 -2.84 6.38
C LEU A 22 9.93 -2.24 7.64
N PRO A 23 9.64 -2.77 8.84
CA PRO A 23 10.31 -2.33 10.07
C PRO A 23 11.83 -2.54 10.03
N ALA A 24 12.58 -1.56 10.56
CA ALA A 24 14.06 -1.53 10.48
C ALA A 24 14.76 -2.77 11.07
N ALA A 25 14.20 -3.41 12.10
CA ALA A 25 14.77 -4.61 12.69
C ALA A 25 14.83 -5.80 11.71
N ARG A 26 13.85 -5.88 10.80
CA ARG A 26 13.77 -6.90 9.75
C ARG A 26 14.61 -6.53 8.53
N ASP A 27 14.78 -5.24 8.24
CA ASP A 27 15.61 -4.76 7.12
C ASP A 27 17.09 -5.13 7.28
N ILE A 28 17.60 -5.21 8.51
CA ILE A 28 18.97 -5.68 8.80
C ILE A 28 19.24 -7.07 8.18
N HIS A 29 18.23 -7.94 8.12
CA HIS A 29 18.36 -9.26 7.50
C HIS A 29 18.76 -9.18 6.01
N LEU A 30 18.27 -8.19 5.26
CA LEU A 30 18.61 -7.99 3.84
C LEU A 30 20.07 -7.57 3.63
N ALA A 31 20.69 -6.99 4.65
CA ALA A 31 22.13 -6.72 4.63
C ALA A 31 22.96 -8.01 4.75
N GLN A 32 22.39 -9.08 5.32
CA GLN A 32 23.11 -10.31 5.66
C GLN A 32 22.72 -11.51 4.77
N CYS A 33 21.53 -11.51 4.17
CA CYS A 33 21.02 -12.60 3.33
C CYS A 33 20.98 -12.22 1.85
N ALA A 34 21.82 -12.87 1.03
CA ALA A 34 21.88 -12.63 -0.41
C ALA A 34 20.59 -13.06 -1.15
N GLU A 35 19.93 -14.12 -0.69
CA GLU A 35 18.70 -14.62 -1.30
C GLU A 35 17.52 -13.64 -1.11
N CYS A 36 17.28 -13.22 0.14
CA CYS A 36 16.25 -12.22 0.43
C CYS A 36 16.55 -10.89 -0.28
N ARG A 37 17.83 -10.48 -0.36
CA ARG A 37 18.21 -9.29 -1.13
C ARG A 37 17.84 -9.42 -2.61
N ALA A 38 18.19 -10.54 -3.24
CA ALA A 38 17.88 -10.76 -4.65
C ALA A 38 16.37 -10.77 -4.92
N LEU A 39 15.57 -11.36 -4.03
CA LEU A 39 14.11 -11.36 -4.15
C LEU A 39 13.52 -9.96 -3.90
N GLY A 40 13.95 -9.27 -2.86
CA GLY A 40 13.52 -7.89 -2.56
C GLY A 40 13.88 -6.91 -3.69
N GLU A 41 15.05 -7.04 -4.32
CA GLU A 41 15.42 -6.20 -5.46
C GLU A 41 14.51 -6.41 -6.68
N ARG A 42 14.03 -7.64 -6.92
CA ARG A 42 13.04 -7.93 -7.96
C ARG A 42 11.71 -7.23 -7.66
N GLU A 43 11.21 -7.34 -6.43
CA GLU A 43 10.00 -6.63 -5.99
C GLU A 43 10.16 -5.12 -6.15
N ARG A 44 11.29 -4.55 -5.69
CA ARG A 44 11.54 -3.11 -5.81
C ARG A 44 11.63 -2.65 -7.25
N LYS A 45 12.14 -3.47 -8.17
CA LYS A 45 12.11 -3.18 -9.60
C LYS A 45 10.67 -3.13 -10.13
N LEU A 46 9.83 -4.09 -9.75
CA LEU A 46 8.42 -4.12 -10.13
C LEU A 46 7.69 -2.85 -9.69
N PHE A 47 7.80 -2.45 -8.42
CA PHE A 47 7.18 -1.22 -7.92
C PHE A 47 7.66 0.03 -8.65
N ARG A 48 8.93 0.11 -9.03
CA ARG A 48 9.44 1.24 -9.84
C ARG A 48 8.82 1.29 -11.22
N GLU A 49 8.63 0.15 -11.89
CA GLU A 49 7.97 0.12 -13.20
C GLU A 49 6.48 0.48 -13.08
N LEU A 50 5.79 -0.02 -12.05
CA LEU A 50 4.40 0.36 -11.76
C LEU A 50 4.27 1.86 -11.47
N ALA A 51 5.22 2.45 -10.73
CA ALA A 51 5.22 3.87 -10.42
C ALA A 51 5.44 4.77 -11.65
N ARG A 52 5.99 4.24 -12.75
CA ARG A 52 6.15 4.95 -14.03
C ARG A 52 4.89 4.98 -14.87
N LEU A 53 3.88 4.16 -14.53
CA LEU A 53 2.64 4.13 -15.29
C LEU A 53 1.95 5.51 -15.23
N PRO A 54 1.35 5.96 -16.35
CA PRO A 54 0.58 7.19 -16.35
C PRO A 54 -0.50 7.16 -15.27
N ARG A 55 -0.55 8.21 -14.45
CA ARG A 55 -1.67 8.41 -13.53
C ARG A 55 -2.86 8.88 -14.35
N PHE A 56 -3.86 8.04 -14.47
CA PHE A 56 -5.13 8.44 -15.07
C PHE A 56 -5.86 9.35 -14.09
N ALA A 57 -6.02 10.61 -14.48
CA ALA A 57 -6.92 11.53 -13.80
C ALA A 57 -8.28 11.48 -14.49
N PRO A 58 -9.39 11.52 -13.74
CA PRO A 58 -10.70 11.62 -14.35
C PRO A 58 -10.85 12.94 -15.11
N GLU A 59 -11.67 12.95 -16.15
CA GLU A 59 -11.95 14.15 -16.94
C GLU A 59 -12.62 15.25 -16.10
N PHE A 60 -12.53 16.49 -16.58
CA PHE A 60 -13.26 17.62 -16.01
C PHE A 60 -14.76 17.29 -15.86
N GLY A 61 -15.36 17.73 -14.75
CA GLY A 61 -16.76 17.46 -14.43
C GLY A 61 -17.04 16.07 -13.84
N PHE A 62 -16.02 15.23 -13.61
CA PHE A 62 -16.21 13.88 -13.06
C PHE A 62 -16.87 13.89 -11.69
N VAL A 63 -16.42 14.78 -10.80
CA VAL A 63 -16.95 14.88 -9.43
C VAL A 63 -18.44 15.22 -9.47
N GLU A 64 -18.82 16.19 -10.29
CA GLU A 64 -20.20 16.66 -10.45
C GLU A 64 -21.09 15.55 -11.01
N ARG A 65 -20.61 14.81 -12.03
CA ARG A 65 -21.35 13.68 -12.61
C ARG A 65 -21.53 12.52 -11.62
N VAL A 66 -20.54 12.26 -10.78
CA VAL A 66 -20.62 11.24 -9.72
C VAL A 66 -21.59 11.71 -8.65
N MET A 67 -21.39 12.90 -8.09
CA MET A 67 -22.19 13.42 -6.99
C MET A 67 -23.66 13.62 -7.36
N GLY A 68 -23.96 13.99 -8.62
CA GLY A 68 -25.33 14.09 -9.11
C GLY A 68 -26.09 12.75 -9.16
N ARG A 69 -25.39 11.61 -9.04
CA ARG A 69 -25.99 10.26 -9.00
C ARG A 69 -25.95 9.62 -7.62
N VAL A 70 -25.17 10.15 -6.69
CA VAL A 70 -25.12 9.63 -5.31
C VAL A 70 -26.42 9.98 -4.62
N ARG A 71 -27.16 8.96 -4.17
CA ARG A 71 -28.31 9.15 -3.29
C ARG A 71 -27.80 9.41 -1.88
N ILE A 72 -27.83 10.67 -1.46
CA ILE A 72 -27.52 11.05 -0.09
C ILE A 72 -28.81 10.90 0.72
N PRO A 73 -28.88 10.01 1.71
CA PRO A 73 -30.01 9.98 2.62
C PRO A 73 -30.06 11.31 3.39
N SER A 74 -31.22 11.97 3.38
CA SER A 74 -31.42 13.18 4.18
C SER A 74 -31.18 12.86 5.65
N PRO A 75 -30.46 13.71 6.40
CA PRO A 75 -30.42 13.56 7.85
C PRO A 75 -31.87 13.61 8.34
N SER A 76 -32.30 12.59 9.08
CA SER A 76 -33.58 12.61 9.77
C SER A 76 -33.55 13.74 10.79
N ASN A 77 -34.47 14.71 10.67
CA ASN A 77 -34.66 15.78 11.64
C ASN A 77 -35.27 15.23 12.95
N GLU A 78 -34.60 14.29 13.62
CA GLU A 78 -35.03 13.76 14.94
C GLU A 78 -34.65 14.67 16.12
N PHE A 79 -34.03 15.84 15.87
CA PHE A 79 -33.60 16.75 16.94
C PHE A 79 -34.47 18.01 17.12
N GLU A 80 -35.63 18.12 16.46
CA GLU A 80 -36.52 19.28 16.59
C GLU A 80 -37.75 18.99 17.47
N ASN A 81 -37.50 18.64 18.73
CA ASN A 81 -38.34 18.93 19.91
C ASN A 81 -37.73 18.27 21.17
N ARG A 82 -36.88 19.00 21.89
CA ARG A 82 -36.61 18.73 23.30
C ARG A 82 -36.39 20.02 24.07
#